data_AF-A0A0B6S0A4-F1
#
_entry.id   AF-A0A0B6S0A4-F1
#
_cell.length_a   1.000
_cell.length_b   1.000
_cell.length_c   1.000
_cell.angle_alpha   90.00
_cell.angle_beta   90.00
_cell.angle_gamma   90.00
#
_symmetry.space_group_name_H-M   'P 1'
#
loop_
_entity.id
_entity.type
_entity.pdbx_description
1 polymer ?
#
loop_
_entity_poly.entity_id
_entity_poly.type
_entity_poly.pdbx_seq_one_letter_code
_entity_poly.pdbx_strand_id
1 'polypeptide(L)'
;MTILGKEAMKTIKRALTGWLAVSGLIASGAAFAVGDSPGGPRVNEINLQPPVTKIAQELYDLHTMMLILCTVIFVGVFGVMFYSVFAHRKSRGHKAANFHESTTVEIIWTIVPFVIVVLMALPATKAVVAMKDTTNADVTIKVTGYQWKWGYDYVKGPGEGISFVSTLTTPRSEVNGRQPIGETYLQEVDHPLVVPVDKKIRIITTANDVVHSWYVPAFGVKQDAIPGFVRDTWFKAEKVGTYRGFCTELCGKEHAYMPVVVQVLSADDYDKWVKDEKAKAAAATLDPNKVWTSAELVAHGEDVYKANCAVCHQPNGKGLGAFPALDGSKIANGPIAQHVSLVLSGKGAMPSWASLSDVDLASVITYERNAWGNHMGDALQPKQVADARNGKLPEGGATQAAAPAVEASAPAAAASGGDASGTAAAAASAPAAAQSATQSAALPAAVYFDTGKSELPADAKAALDAAAQYASAHPDAKLALSGFTDTTGSADANAELAKRRAQAVRDALKAAGVAEDRVVLKKPQTITGGADAKAARRVEIGPAA
;
A
#
# COMPACT_ATOMS: atom_id res chain seq x y z
N MET A 1 5.61 71.98 11.31
CA MET A 1 6.37 70.74 11.64
C MET A 1 7.54 70.62 10.68
N THR A 2 8.75 70.90 11.16
CA THR A 2 9.98 70.86 10.38
C THR A 2 10.42 69.42 10.10
N ILE A 3 10.48 69.06 8.82
CA ILE A 3 11.48 68.18 8.22
C ILE A 3 11.96 67.02 9.11
N LEU A 4 11.19 65.91 9.11
CA LEU A 4 11.82 64.60 9.25
C LEU A 4 12.79 64.45 8.08
N GLY A 5 14.10 64.50 8.37
CA GLY A 5 15.14 64.42 7.35
C GLY A 5 14.99 63.16 6.49
N LYS A 6 15.47 63.21 5.23
CA LYS A 6 15.34 62.10 4.28
C LYS A 6 15.81 60.75 4.86
N GLU A 7 16.87 60.76 5.68
CA GLU A 7 17.36 59.58 6.38
C GLU A 7 16.40 59.08 7.49
N ALA A 8 15.77 59.96 8.27
CA ALA A 8 14.75 59.55 9.25
C ALA A 8 13.55 58.87 8.57
N MET A 9 13.10 59.40 7.44
CA MET A 9 11.99 58.82 6.67
C MET A 9 12.37 57.48 6.00
N LYS A 10 13.62 57.32 5.61
CA LYS A 10 14.19 56.07 5.07
C LYS A 10 14.35 55.01 6.15
N THR A 11 14.72 55.39 7.37
CA THR A 11 14.75 54.51 8.55
C THR A 11 13.34 54.07 8.94
N ILE A 12 12.36 54.98 8.99
CA ILE A 12 10.95 54.64 9.25
C ILE A 12 10.41 53.69 8.18
N LYS A 13 10.67 53.95 6.88
CA LYS A 13 10.28 53.03 5.80
C LYS A 13 10.93 51.65 5.97
N ARG A 14 12.24 51.57 6.22
CA ARG A 14 12.94 50.28 6.46
C ARG A 14 12.38 49.53 7.66
N ALA A 15 12.08 50.22 8.76
CA ALA A 15 11.44 49.62 9.93
C ALA A 15 10.06 49.06 9.59
N LEU A 16 9.21 49.83 8.89
CA LEU A 16 7.89 49.38 8.42
C LEU A 16 7.98 48.20 7.44
N THR A 17 8.92 48.21 6.49
CA THR A 17 9.12 47.07 5.57
C THR A 17 9.61 45.83 6.31
N GLY A 18 10.51 45.98 7.29
CA GLY A 18 10.94 44.89 8.16
C GLY A 18 9.80 44.34 9.01
N TRP A 19 8.98 45.22 9.59
CA TRP A 19 7.82 44.83 10.40
C TRP A 19 6.76 44.12 9.55
N LEU A 20 6.44 44.63 8.36
CA LEU A 20 5.55 43.97 7.40
C LEU A 20 6.08 42.61 6.91
N ALA A 21 7.40 42.48 6.68
CA ALA A 21 8.02 41.21 6.30
C ALA A 21 7.96 40.19 7.45
N VAL A 22 8.23 40.62 8.68
CA VAL A 22 8.13 39.76 9.88
C VAL A 22 6.67 39.39 10.17
N SER A 23 5.72 40.33 10.10
CA SER A 23 4.29 40.05 10.23
C SER A 23 3.79 39.11 9.14
N GLY A 24 4.26 39.27 7.90
CA GLY A 24 3.98 38.37 6.79
C GLY A 24 4.48 36.95 7.05
N LEU A 25 5.73 36.80 7.51
CA LEU A 25 6.30 35.50 7.88
C LEU A 25 5.54 34.83 9.04
N ILE A 26 5.15 35.59 10.06
CA ILE A 26 4.36 35.08 11.20
C ILE A 26 2.96 34.66 10.75
N ALA A 27 2.29 35.47 9.92
CA ALA A 27 0.96 35.14 9.38
C ALA A 27 1.01 33.91 8.44
N SER A 28 2.06 33.77 7.62
CA SER A 28 2.29 32.57 6.81
C SER A 28 2.53 31.33 7.68
N GLY A 29 3.28 31.45 8.78
CA GLY A 29 3.49 30.35 9.72
C GLY A 29 2.20 29.85 10.36
N ALA A 30 1.25 30.74 10.66
CA ALA A 30 -0.06 30.37 11.19
C ALA A 30 -0.98 29.71 10.14
N ALA A 31 -0.91 30.13 8.88
CA ALA A 31 -1.74 29.60 7.79
C ALA A 31 -1.38 28.16 7.35
N PHE A 32 -0.20 27.66 7.75
CA PHE A 32 0.26 26.28 7.49
C PHE A 32 0.46 25.45 8.78
N ALA A 33 -0.06 25.93 9.92
CA ALA A 33 -0.02 25.17 11.16
C ALA A 33 -1.03 24.02 11.14
N VAL A 34 -0.54 22.80 10.96
CA VAL A 34 -1.34 21.57 11.17
C VAL A 34 -1.65 21.46 12.67
N GLY A 35 -2.91 21.15 13.02
CA GLY A 35 -3.36 20.93 14.40
C GLY A 35 -3.09 19.52 14.92
N ASP A 36 -3.46 19.27 16.18
CA ASP A 36 -3.39 17.93 16.79
C ASP A 36 -4.31 16.95 16.05
N SER A 37 -3.79 15.82 15.57
CA SER A 37 -4.65 14.77 14.98
C SER A 37 -5.51 14.14 16.08
N PRO A 38 -6.86 14.24 16.04
CA PRO A 38 -7.70 13.68 17.09
C PRO A 38 -7.48 12.18 17.22
N GLY A 39 -7.08 11.68 18.41
CA GLY A 39 -6.77 10.25 18.59
C GLY A 39 -5.61 9.71 17.74
N GLY A 40 -4.82 10.60 17.14
CA GLY A 40 -3.54 10.34 16.49
C GLY A 40 -2.40 11.06 17.21
N PRO A 41 -1.26 11.32 16.53
CA PRO A 41 -0.14 12.07 17.12
C PRO A 41 -0.49 13.56 17.29
N ARG A 42 0.01 14.15 18.38
CA ARG A 42 -0.15 15.58 18.67
C ARG A 42 1.05 16.40 18.16
N VAL A 43 0.83 17.67 17.90
CA VAL A 43 1.84 18.57 17.30
C VAL A 43 2.96 18.82 18.31
N ASN A 44 4.20 18.58 17.90
CA ASN A 44 5.39 18.64 18.76
C ASN A 44 5.34 17.70 19.99
N GLU A 45 4.57 16.61 19.93
CA GLU A 45 4.57 15.57 20.96
C GLU A 45 5.90 14.80 20.93
N ILE A 46 6.65 14.85 22.04
CA ILE A 46 7.99 14.26 22.17
C ILE A 46 8.01 12.95 22.98
N ASN A 47 6.83 12.44 23.37
CA ASN A 47 6.66 11.23 24.16
C ASN A 47 5.68 10.29 23.44
N LEU A 48 5.44 9.10 23.99
CA LEU A 48 4.41 8.18 23.51
C LEU A 48 3.01 8.81 23.63
N GLN A 49 2.13 8.48 22.68
CA GLN A 49 0.72 8.90 22.72
C GLN A 49 0.05 8.47 24.03
N PRO A 50 -0.92 9.27 24.55
CA PRO A 50 -1.64 8.94 25.77
C PRO A 50 -2.31 7.55 25.72
N PRO A 51 -2.07 6.67 26.71
CA PRO A 51 -2.62 5.32 26.71
C PRO A 51 -4.14 5.30 26.95
N VAL A 52 -4.84 4.38 26.27
CA VAL A 52 -6.27 4.10 26.48
C VAL A 52 -6.59 2.62 26.71
N THR A 53 -5.54 1.82 26.96
CA THR A 53 -5.64 0.42 27.40
C THR A 53 -4.70 0.22 28.58
N LYS A 54 -5.00 -0.75 29.46
CA LYS A 54 -4.11 -1.12 30.57
C LYS A 54 -2.70 -1.51 30.09
N ILE A 55 -2.59 -2.22 28.96
CA ILE A 55 -1.30 -2.62 28.38
C ILE A 55 -0.51 -1.39 27.92
N ALA A 56 -1.17 -0.43 27.26
CA ALA A 56 -0.53 0.83 26.87
C ALA A 56 -0.02 1.61 28.09
N GLN A 57 -0.76 1.61 29.21
CA GLN A 57 -0.32 2.24 30.45
C GLN A 57 0.92 1.54 31.04
N GLU A 58 0.93 0.21 31.12
CA GLU A 58 2.10 -0.54 31.60
C GLU A 58 3.34 -0.28 30.72
N LEU A 59 3.18 -0.16 29.40
CA LEU A 59 4.25 0.22 28.47
C LEU A 59 4.71 1.68 28.63
N TYR A 60 3.78 2.62 28.85
CA TYR A 60 4.08 4.04 29.09
C TYR A 60 4.87 4.25 30.39
N ASP A 61 4.48 3.54 31.46
CA ASP A 61 5.14 3.59 32.77
C ASP A 61 6.55 2.99 32.69
N LEU A 62 6.70 1.84 32.00
CA LEU A 62 8.00 1.22 31.72
C LEU A 62 8.92 2.15 30.90
N HIS A 63 8.38 2.79 29.84
CA HIS A 63 9.11 3.75 29.03
C HIS A 63 9.59 4.95 29.85
N THR A 64 8.71 5.52 30.67
CA THR A 64 9.01 6.66 31.54
C THR A 64 10.09 6.31 32.58
N MET A 65 9.97 5.13 33.21
CA MET A 65 10.94 4.63 34.18
C MET A 65 12.33 4.38 33.54
N MET A 66 12.37 3.81 32.33
CA MET A 66 13.59 3.66 31.55
C MET A 66 14.21 4.99 31.14
N LEU A 67 13.40 5.97 30.72
CA LEU A 67 13.87 7.32 30.40
C LEU A 67 14.55 7.98 31.61
N ILE A 68 13.92 7.95 32.78
CA ILE A 68 14.48 8.50 34.02
C ILE A 68 15.81 7.81 34.38
N LEU A 69 15.85 6.47 34.34
CA LEU A 69 17.07 5.69 34.60
C LEU A 69 18.20 6.05 33.64
N CYS A 70 17.92 6.08 32.33
CA CYS A 70 18.87 6.46 31.30
C CYS A 70 19.35 7.91 31.49
N THR A 71 18.48 8.85 31.86
CA THR A 71 18.86 10.24 32.16
C THR A 71 19.78 10.33 33.39
N VAL A 72 19.51 9.58 34.46
CA VAL A 72 20.39 9.55 35.65
C VAL A 72 21.76 8.99 35.31
N ILE A 73 21.83 7.88 34.57
CA ILE A 73 23.10 7.29 34.11
C ILE A 73 23.84 8.26 33.18
N PHE A 74 23.14 8.89 32.23
CA PHE A 74 23.69 9.89 31.32
C PHE A 74 24.31 11.06 32.07
N VAL A 75 23.58 11.67 33.02
CA VAL A 75 24.08 12.78 33.83
C VAL A 75 25.28 12.36 34.68
N GLY A 76 25.28 11.14 35.23
CA GLY A 76 26.42 10.60 35.97
C GLY A 76 27.68 10.44 35.10
N VAL A 77 27.55 9.76 33.95
CA VAL A 77 28.67 9.49 33.02
C VAL A 77 29.20 10.79 32.41
N PHE A 78 28.32 11.63 31.86
CA PHE A 78 28.73 12.92 31.28
C PHE A 78 29.23 13.89 32.35
N GLY A 79 28.69 13.87 33.57
CA GLY A 79 29.19 14.65 34.70
C GLY A 79 30.64 14.30 35.06
N VAL A 80 30.95 13.01 35.20
CA VAL A 80 32.33 12.52 35.43
C VAL A 80 33.24 12.85 34.25
N MET A 81 32.77 12.69 33.01
CA MET A 81 33.53 13.03 31.80
C MET A 81 33.86 14.53 31.73
N PHE A 82 32.87 15.41 31.90
CA PHE A 82 33.07 16.87 31.88
C PHE A 82 33.93 17.33 33.04
N TYR A 83 33.77 16.75 34.24
CA TYR A 83 34.67 16.99 35.37
C TYR A 83 36.10 16.58 35.03
N SER A 84 36.31 15.41 34.41
CA SER A 84 37.62 14.94 33.98
C SER A 84 38.26 15.91 32.97
N VAL A 85 37.55 16.28 31.90
CA VAL A 85 37.98 17.25 30.88
C VAL A 85 38.28 18.63 31.48
N PHE A 86 37.52 19.08 32.48
CA PHE A 86 37.75 20.37 33.14
C PHE A 86 38.96 20.33 34.08
N ALA A 87 39.02 19.35 34.99
CA ALA A 87 39.96 19.31 36.11
C ALA A 87 41.32 18.69 35.74
N HIS A 88 41.34 17.65 34.89
CA HIS A 88 42.54 16.86 34.60
C HIS A 88 43.26 17.31 33.32
N ARG A 89 42.79 18.39 32.65
CA ARG A 89 43.43 18.91 31.43
C ARG A 89 44.84 19.44 31.68
N LYS A 90 45.75 19.16 30.74
CA LYS A 90 47.15 19.60 30.73
C LYS A 90 47.33 21.11 30.96
N SER A 91 46.42 21.95 30.43
CA SER A 91 46.48 23.41 30.59
C SER A 91 46.21 23.92 32.02
N ARG A 92 45.73 23.07 32.94
CA ARG A 92 45.66 23.38 34.39
C ARG A 92 46.92 22.94 35.16
N GLY A 93 47.94 22.41 34.49
CA GLY A 93 49.13 21.86 35.13
C GLY A 93 48.88 20.54 35.88
N HIS A 94 47.76 19.85 35.60
CA HIS A 94 47.46 18.57 36.21
C HIS A 94 48.53 17.52 35.83
N LYS A 95 49.05 16.81 36.84
CA LYS A 95 50.02 15.71 36.66
C LYS A 95 49.27 14.38 36.70
N ALA A 96 49.41 13.57 35.67
CA ALA A 96 48.77 12.26 35.62
C ALA A 96 49.19 11.38 36.81
N ALA A 97 48.22 10.69 37.42
CA ALA A 97 48.48 9.66 38.42
C ALA A 97 48.95 8.37 37.73
N ASN A 98 49.82 7.61 38.41
CA ASN A 98 50.32 6.32 37.92
C ASN A 98 49.59 5.17 38.61
N PHE A 99 48.54 4.67 37.97
CA PHE A 99 47.86 3.42 38.30
C PHE A 99 47.36 2.78 37.00
N HIS A 100 47.11 1.47 37.02
CA HIS A 100 46.68 0.72 35.82
C HIS A 100 45.26 0.17 35.93
N GLU A 101 44.82 -0.21 37.14
CA GLU A 101 43.55 -0.88 37.39
C GLU A 101 43.03 -0.58 38.81
N SER A 102 41.78 -0.97 39.09
CA SER A 102 41.24 -0.97 40.45
C SER A 102 40.16 -2.02 40.57
N THR A 103 40.53 -3.20 41.08
CA THR A 103 39.62 -4.34 41.25
C THR A 103 38.36 -3.97 42.05
N THR A 104 38.46 -3.06 43.03
CA THR A 104 37.31 -2.56 43.79
C THR A 104 36.32 -1.78 42.91
N VAL A 105 36.82 -0.88 42.05
CA VAL A 105 35.97 -0.13 41.10
C VAL A 105 35.39 -1.07 40.05
N GLU A 106 36.18 -2.04 39.58
CA GLU A 106 35.75 -3.04 38.60
C GLU A 106 34.61 -3.94 39.12
N ILE A 107 34.69 -4.38 40.38
CA ILE A 107 33.60 -5.12 41.03
C ILE A 107 32.34 -4.24 41.11
N ILE A 108 32.47 -2.98 41.55
CA ILE A 108 31.33 -2.07 41.69
C ILE A 108 30.67 -1.79 40.34
N TRP A 109 31.43 -1.45 39.29
CA TRP A 109 30.87 -1.15 37.97
C TRP A 109 30.34 -2.38 37.22
N THR A 110 30.60 -3.59 37.73
CA THR A 110 30.06 -4.85 37.17
C THR A 110 28.76 -5.22 37.88
N ILE A 111 28.75 -5.16 39.22
CA ILE A 111 27.58 -5.52 40.03
C ILE A 111 26.44 -4.50 39.84
N VAL A 112 26.74 -3.19 39.77
CA VAL A 112 25.69 -2.16 39.68
C VAL A 112 24.85 -2.29 38.40
N PRO A 113 25.42 -2.35 37.17
CA PRO A 113 24.63 -2.59 35.96
C PRO A 113 23.92 -3.94 35.95
N PHE A 114 24.53 -5.00 36.49
CA PHE A 114 23.89 -6.30 36.62
C PHE A 114 22.61 -6.23 37.47
N VAL A 115 22.67 -5.60 38.64
CA VAL A 115 21.50 -5.39 39.51
C VAL A 115 20.43 -4.53 38.83
N ILE A 116 20.83 -3.46 38.13
CA ILE A 116 19.91 -2.62 37.35
C ILE A 116 19.15 -3.45 36.30
N VAL A 117 19.86 -4.29 35.53
CA VAL A 117 19.26 -5.17 34.51
C VAL A 117 18.29 -6.18 35.12
N VAL A 118 18.64 -6.79 36.25
CA VAL A 118 17.76 -7.73 36.95
C VAL A 118 16.47 -7.04 37.44
N LEU A 119 16.58 -5.84 38.03
CA LEU A 119 15.44 -5.11 38.56
C LEU A 119 14.49 -4.62 37.46
N MET A 120 15.01 -4.14 36.32
CA MET A 120 14.15 -3.72 35.20
C MET A 120 13.46 -4.89 34.47
N ALA A 121 14.06 -6.08 34.48
CA ALA A 121 13.51 -7.26 33.82
C ALA A 121 12.20 -7.75 34.46
N LEU A 122 12.00 -7.54 35.77
CA LEU A 122 10.81 -7.99 36.50
C LEU A 122 9.50 -7.37 35.99
N PRO A 123 9.31 -6.02 35.98
CA PRO A 123 8.07 -5.42 35.46
C PRO A 123 7.93 -5.60 33.95
N ALA A 124 9.04 -5.61 33.19
CA ALA A 124 9.03 -5.85 31.75
C ALA A 124 8.50 -7.26 31.42
N THR A 125 8.95 -8.29 32.15
CA THR A 125 8.48 -9.68 31.95
C THR A 125 6.99 -9.80 32.23
N LYS A 126 6.49 -9.17 33.31
CA LYS A 126 5.06 -9.15 33.63
C LYS A 126 4.22 -8.54 32.51
N ALA A 127 4.62 -7.39 31.99
CA ALA A 127 3.93 -6.72 30.88
C ALA A 127 3.92 -7.58 29.62
N VAL A 128 5.08 -8.15 29.22
CA VAL A 128 5.19 -9.02 28.04
C VAL A 128 4.32 -10.28 28.15
N VAL A 129 4.23 -10.90 29.33
CA VAL A 129 3.34 -12.05 29.56
C VAL A 129 1.87 -11.63 29.41
N ALA A 130 1.46 -10.50 30.00
CA ALA A 130 0.10 -9.98 29.86
C ALA A 130 -0.26 -9.64 28.40
N MET A 131 0.67 -9.06 27.64
CA MET A 131 0.51 -8.76 26.20
C MET A 131 0.29 -10.03 25.35
N LYS A 132 0.79 -11.19 25.78
CA LYS A 132 0.72 -12.45 25.03
C LYS A 132 -0.44 -13.36 25.45
N ASP A 133 -1.12 -13.09 26.55
CA ASP A 133 -2.37 -13.79 26.89
C ASP A 133 -3.55 -13.30 26.04
N THR A 134 -3.78 -13.96 24.90
CA THR A 134 -4.93 -13.72 24.01
C THR A 134 -6.18 -14.53 24.37
N THR A 135 -6.18 -15.26 25.50
CA THR A 135 -7.31 -16.11 25.90
C THR A 135 -8.53 -15.27 26.33
N ASN A 136 -9.71 -15.90 26.37
CA ASN A 136 -10.94 -15.28 26.90
C ASN A 136 -11.35 -13.95 26.22
N ALA A 137 -11.17 -13.85 24.90
CA ALA A 137 -11.60 -12.70 24.12
C ALA A 137 -13.11 -12.69 23.85
N ASP A 138 -13.74 -11.52 24.02
CA ASP A 138 -15.17 -11.27 23.73
C ASP A 138 -15.43 -11.25 22.21
N VAL A 139 -14.53 -10.59 21.46
CA VAL A 139 -14.60 -10.44 20.00
C VAL A 139 -13.28 -10.89 19.41
N THR A 140 -13.31 -11.60 18.29
CA THR A 140 -12.11 -11.96 17.53
C THR A 140 -12.24 -11.47 16.10
N ILE A 141 -11.22 -10.75 15.64
CA ILE A 141 -11.17 -10.14 14.31
C ILE A 141 -9.86 -10.55 13.65
N LYS A 142 -9.94 -11.08 12.43
CA LYS A 142 -8.77 -11.38 11.61
C LYS A 142 -8.44 -10.14 10.78
N VAL A 143 -7.20 -9.68 10.87
CA VAL A 143 -6.64 -8.55 10.15
C VAL A 143 -5.69 -9.08 9.09
N THR A 144 -5.91 -8.67 7.84
CA THR A 144 -5.11 -9.10 6.70
C THR A 144 -4.42 -7.90 6.06
N GLY A 145 -3.09 -7.92 6.01
CA GLY A 145 -2.29 -6.92 5.30
C GLY A 145 -2.28 -7.17 3.79
N TYR A 146 -2.50 -6.10 3.02
CA TYR A 146 -2.36 -6.05 1.56
C TYR A 146 -1.59 -4.79 1.16
N GLN A 147 -0.95 -4.79 -0.01
CA GLN A 147 -0.43 -3.59 -0.65
C GLN A 147 -1.59 -2.77 -1.27
N TRP A 148 -1.98 -1.61 -0.74
CA TRP A 148 -1.59 -0.97 0.53
C TRP A 148 -2.87 -0.58 1.28
N LYS A 149 -3.45 -1.58 1.97
CA LYS A 149 -4.78 -1.53 2.61
C LYS A 149 -4.92 -2.67 3.64
N TRP A 150 -5.92 -2.58 4.51
CA TRP A 150 -6.17 -3.57 5.57
C TRP A 150 -7.53 -4.25 5.38
N GLY A 151 -7.56 -5.59 5.33
CA GLY A 151 -8.81 -6.35 5.40
C GLY A 151 -9.16 -6.68 6.85
N TYR A 152 -10.45 -6.59 7.19
CA TYR A 152 -10.99 -6.90 8.51
C TYR A 152 -12.12 -7.93 8.39
N ASP A 153 -11.92 -9.12 8.97
CA ASP A 153 -12.93 -10.17 9.05
C ASP A 153 -13.32 -10.41 10.52
N TYR A 154 -14.59 -10.22 10.86
CA TYR A 154 -15.10 -10.48 12.21
C TYR A 154 -15.41 -11.97 12.30
N VAL A 155 -14.51 -12.73 12.94
CA VAL A 155 -14.55 -14.21 12.96
C VAL A 155 -15.23 -14.79 14.21
N LYS A 156 -15.45 -13.98 15.26
CA LYS A 156 -16.23 -14.37 16.45
C LYS A 156 -16.77 -13.14 17.18
N GLY A 157 -18.03 -13.20 17.61
CA GLY A 157 -18.69 -12.17 18.44
C GLY A 157 -19.94 -11.60 17.76
N PRO A 158 -20.54 -10.51 18.27
CA PRO A 158 -21.78 -9.96 17.70
C PRO A 158 -21.65 -9.63 16.20
N GLY A 159 -20.51 -9.08 15.79
CA GLY A 159 -20.18 -8.76 14.40
C GLY A 159 -19.83 -9.95 13.50
N GLU A 160 -19.89 -11.21 13.98
CA GLU A 160 -19.45 -12.38 13.22
C GLU A 160 -20.09 -12.47 11.83
N GLY A 161 -19.26 -12.66 10.80
CA GLY A 161 -19.64 -12.67 9.39
C GLY A 161 -19.48 -11.32 8.66
N ILE A 162 -19.24 -10.22 9.38
CA ILE A 162 -18.87 -8.94 8.74
C ILE A 162 -17.45 -9.04 8.19
N SER A 163 -17.26 -8.62 6.93
CA SER A 163 -15.96 -8.54 6.27
C SER A 163 -15.90 -7.29 5.39
N PHE A 164 -14.78 -6.55 5.43
CA PHE A 164 -14.54 -5.42 4.54
C PHE A 164 -13.05 -5.12 4.37
N VAL A 165 -12.73 -4.25 3.42
CA VAL A 165 -11.39 -3.72 3.18
C VAL A 165 -11.38 -2.22 3.49
N SER A 166 -10.30 -1.78 4.12
CA SER A 166 -10.07 -0.44 4.64
C SER A 166 -8.88 0.20 3.91
N THR A 167 -9.15 1.29 3.20
CA THR A 167 -8.22 1.98 2.30
C THR A 167 -8.14 3.46 2.67
N LEU A 168 -6.95 4.06 2.50
CA LEU A 168 -6.70 5.48 2.70
C LEU A 168 -7.67 6.36 1.89
N THR A 169 -8.34 7.32 2.52
CA THR A 169 -9.22 8.30 1.84
C THR A 169 -8.51 9.56 1.36
N THR A 170 -7.33 9.91 1.91
CA THR A 170 -6.58 11.11 1.52
C THR A 170 -6.36 11.18 -0.01
N PRO A 171 -6.93 12.17 -0.71
CA PRO A 171 -6.83 12.30 -2.15
C PRO A 171 -5.39 12.47 -2.63
N ARG A 172 -5.08 11.92 -3.82
CA ARG A 172 -3.77 12.12 -4.47
C ARG A 172 -3.49 13.58 -4.82
N SER A 173 -4.48 14.46 -4.85
CA SER A 173 -4.27 15.91 -4.98
C SER A 173 -3.57 16.51 -3.75
N GLU A 174 -3.93 16.10 -2.53
CA GLU A 174 -3.26 16.54 -1.29
C GLU A 174 -1.83 16.00 -1.23
N VAL A 175 -1.67 14.68 -1.49
CA VAL A 175 -0.36 14.01 -1.49
C VAL A 175 0.63 14.66 -2.47
N ASN A 176 0.15 15.10 -3.64
CA ASN A 176 0.99 15.75 -4.65
C ASN A 176 1.13 17.28 -4.44
N GLY A 177 0.74 17.82 -3.27
CA GLY A 177 0.84 19.25 -2.96
C GLY A 177 -0.04 20.16 -3.82
N ARG A 178 -1.11 19.63 -4.42
CA ARG A 178 -2.07 20.38 -5.25
C ARG A 178 -3.30 20.87 -4.47
N GLN A 179 -3.44 20.44 -3.23
CA GLN A 179 -4.47 20.87 -2.28
C GLN A 179 -3.84 21.02 -0.88
N PRO A 180 -4.37 21.88 0.00
CA PRO A 180 -3.96 21.94 1.40
C PRO A 180 -4.18 20.61 2.12
N ILE A 181 -3.33 20.29 3.10
CA ILE A 181 -3.45 19.10 3.94
C ILE A 181 -4.22 19.40 5.23
N GLY A 182 -5.00 18.44 5.71
CA GLY A 182 -5.72 18.51 7.00
C GLY A 182 -4.97 17.89 8.18
N GLU A 183 -5.54 18.01 9.39
CA GLU A 183 -5.01 17.44 10.64
C GLU A 183 -4.85 15.91 10.59
N THR A 184 -5.74 15.25 9.84
CA THR A 184 -5.78 13.80 9.65
C THR A 184 -5.17 13.34 8.31
N TYR A 185 -4.33 14.17 7.70
CA TYR A 185 -3.58 13.81 6.49
C TYR A 185 -2.85 12.46 6.65
N LEU A 186 -3.06 11.55 5.69
CA LEU A 186 -2.58 10.16 5.68
C LEU A 186 -3.07 9.27 6.83
N GLN A 187 -4.13 9.66 7.55
CA GLN A 187 -4.61 8.95 8.74
C GLN A 187 -6.08 8.52 8.67
N GLU A 188 -6.85 8.92 7.65
CA GLU A 188 -8.24 8.50 7.47
C GLU A 188 -8.38 7.30 6.53
N VAL A 189 -9.44 6.51 6.75
CA VAL A 189 -9.84 5.39 5.89
C VAL A 189 -11.32 5.46 5.57
N ASP A 190 -11.74 4.77 4.51
CA ASP A 190 -13.13 4.64 4.08
C ASP A 190 -13.97 3.78 5.06
N HIS A 191 -13.42 2.65 5.50
CA HIS A 191 -14.07 1.68 6.37
C HIS A 191 -13.19 1.44 7.62
N PRO A 192 -13.45 2.11 8.75
CA PRO A 192 -12.68 1.91 9.98
C PRO A 192 -13.04 0.60 10.67
N LEU A 193 -12.10 0.04 11.44
CA LEU A 193 -12.36 -1.07 12.34
C LEU A 193 -13.26 -0.59 13.48
N VAL A 194 -14.37 -1.27 13.76
CA VAL A 194 -15.33 -0.85 14.79
C VAL A 194 -15.39 -1.89 15.91
N VAL A 195 -15.23 -1.45 17.16
CA VAL A 195 -15.17 -2.34 18.33
C VAL A 195 -15.90 -1.73 19.54
N PRO A 196 -16.46 -2.55 20.44
CA PRO A 196 -17.03 -2.06 21.69
C PRO A 196 -15.96 -1.73 22.73
N VAL A 197 -16.21 -0.69 23.52
CA VAL A 197 -15.43 -0.33 24.72
C VAL A 197 -15.50 -1.43 25.78
N ASP A 198 -14.47 -1.52 26.62
CA ASP A 198 -14.33 -2.45 27.75
C ASP A 198 -14.42 -3.95 27.43
N LYS A 199 -14.28 -4.31 26.16
CA LYS A 199 -14.27 -5.69 25.65
C LYS A 199 -12.89 -6.12 25.19
N LYS A 200 -12.51 -7.37 25.48
CA LYS A 200 -11.22 -7.93 25.06
C LYS A 200 -11.30 -8.33 23.59
N ILE A 201 -10.71 -7.51 22.74
CA ILE A 201 -10.64 -7.72 21.29
C ILE A 201 -9.37 -8.50 20.98
N ARG A 202 -9.49 -9.72 20.44
CA ARG A 202 -8.36 -10.49 19.90
C ARG A 202 -8.20 -10.17 18.42
N ILE A 203 -7.02 -9.71 18.06
CA ILE A 203 -6.62 -9.42 16.69
C ILE A 203 -5.74 -10.55 16.18
N ILE A 204 -6.19 -11.25 15.14
CA ILE A 204 -5.47 -12.32 14.47
C ILE A 204 -4.87 -11.74 13.18
N THR A 205 -3.56 -11.53 13.14
CA THR A 205 -2.87 -10.84 12.04
C THR A 205 -2.20 -11.81 11.07
N THR A 206 -2.40 -11.59 9.76
CA THR A 206 -1.67 -12.25 8.66
C THR A 206 -1.58 -11.29 7.45
N ALA A 207 -0.93 -11.69 6.36
CA ALA A 207 -0.84 -10.90 5.13
C ALA A 207 -0.97 -11.77 3.87
N ASN A 208 -1.40 -11.17 2.76
CA ASN A 208 -1.61 -11.88 1.50
C ASN A 208 -0.50 -11.67 0.45
N ASP A 209 0.43 -10.73 0.66
CA ASP A 209 1.48 -10.39 -0.30
C ASP A 209 2.88 -10.31 0.33
N VAL A 210 3.17 -9.24 1.07
CA VAL A 210 4.46 -8.98 1.74
C VAL A 210 4.27 -8.86 3.25
N VAL A 211 5.34 -8.62 3.99
CA VAL A 211 5.23 -8.34 5.42
C VAL A 211 4.70 -6.92 5.64
N HIS A 212 3.70 -6.79 6.51
CA HIS A 212 3.20 -5.53 7.05
C HIS A 212 3.26 -5.58 8.58
N SER A 213 2.88 -4.51 9.29
CA SER A 213 2.72 -4.58 10.75
C SER A 213 1.63 -3.66 11.25
N TRP A 214 0.58 -4.25 11.82
CA TRP A 214 -0.60 -3.53 12.31
C TRP A 214 -0.28 -2.91 13.66
N TYR A 215 -0.37 -1.59 13.75
CA TYR A 215 0.00 -0.84 14.96
C TYR A 215 -1.02 0.25 15.29
N VAL A 216 -1.49 0.28 16.54
CA VAL A 216 -2.28 1.39 17.10
C VAL A 216 -1.57 1.88 18.38
N PRO A 217 -0.88 3.04 18.36
CA PRO A 217 -0.01 3.49 19.45
C PRO A 217 -0.75 3.66 20.79
N ALA A 218 -1.89 4.34 20.80
CA ALA A 218 -2.71 4.56 22.00
C ALA A 218 -3.19 3.23 22.66
N PHE A 219 -3.20 2.12 21.92
CA PHE A 219 -3.56 0.80 22.44
C PHE A 219 -2.36 -0.01 22.95
N GLY A 220 -1.12 0.40 22.65
CA GLY A 220 0.08 -0.36 22.99
C GLY A 220 0.25 -1.65 22.18
N VAL A 221 -0.47 -1.78 21.06
CA VAL A 221 -0.51 -3.01 20.25
C VAL A 221 0.16 -2.80 18.90
N LYS A 222 1.28 -3.50 18.69
CA LYS A 222 1.96 -3.73 17.40
C LYS A 222 2.03 -5.23 17.16
N GLN A 223 1.57 -5.71 16.01
CA GLN A 223 1.79 -7.10 15.60
C GLN A 223 2.01 -7.20 14.10
N ASP A 224 3.16 -7.78 13.74
CA ASP A 224 3.55 -8.00 12.36
C ASP A 224 2.59 -8.99 11.66
N ALA A 225 2.31 -8.71 10.41
CA ALA A 225 1.49 -9.46 9.48
C ALA A 225 2.41 -10.15 8.46
N ILE A 226 2.66 -11.46 8.59
CA ILE A 226 3.57 -12.18 7.68
C ILE A 226 2.76 -13.17 6.81
N PRO A 227 2.98 -13.22 5.49
CA PRO A 227 2.34 -14.20 4.61
C PRO A 227 2.62 -15.64 5.02
N GLY A 228 1.58 -16.47 5.04
CA GLY A 228 1.67 -17.88 5.44
C GLY A 228 1.77 -18.13 6.95
N PHE A 229 1.83 -17.08 7.79
CA PHE A 229 1.79 -17.19 9.25
C PHE A 229 0.59 -16.47 9.83
N VAL A 230 0.04 -17.05 10.90
CA VAL A 230 -1.02 -16.44 11.69
C VAL A 230 -0.45 -16.15 13.07
N ARG A 231 -0.53 -14.90 13.51
CA ARG A 231 -0.19 -14.49 14.88
C ARG A 231 -1.34 -13.74 15.50
N ASP A 232 -1.37 -13.69 16.81
CA ASP A 232 -2.39 -12.96 17.54
C ASP A 232 -1.82 -11.99 18.58
N THR A 233 -2.64 -10.99 18.86
CA THR A 233 -2.46 -9.98 19.89
C THR A 233 -3.85 -9.57 20.38
N TRP A 234 -3.93 -8.70 21.39
CA TRP A 234 -5.20 -8.26 21.94
C TRP A 234 -5.13 -6.85 22.51
N PHE A 235 -6.28 -6.19 22.58
CA PHE A 235 -6.46 -4.96 23.37
C PHE A 235 -7.82 -4.96 24.07
N LYS A 236 -7.96 -4.11 25.09
CA LYS A 236 -9.24 -3.71 25.68
C LYS A 236 -9.20 -2.19 25.82
N ALA A 237 -9.92 -1.49 24.96
CA ALA A 237 -10.00 -0.03 25.00
C ALA A 237 -10.95 0.41 26.12
N GLU A 238 -10.51 1.36 26.94
CA GLU A 238 -11.22 1.81 28.16
C GLU A 238 -11.92 3.16 27.96
N LYS A 239 -11.90 3.68 26.73
CA LYS A 239 -12.47 4.98 26.34
C LYS A 239 -13.08 4.87 24.93
N VAL A 240 -14.29 5.39 24.77
CA VAL A 240 -14.96 5.59 23.48
C VAL A 240 -14.21 6.68 22.69
N GLY A 241 -14.07 6.50 21.39
CA GLY A 241 -13.40 7.46 20.51
C GLY A 241 -12.80 6.82 19.25
N THR A 242 -12.24 7.66 18.38
CA THR A 242 -11.51 7.22 17.19
C THR A 242 -10.01 7.23 17.46
N TYR A 243 -9.32 6.14 17.14
CA TYR A 243 -7.89 5.96 17.36
C TYR A 243 -7.18 5.65 16.05
N ARG A 244 -6.07 6.33 15.79
CA ARG A 244 -5.32 6.27 14.54
C ARG A 244 -4.02 5.49 14.72
N GLY A 245 -3.67 4.71 13.70
CA GLY A 245 -2.57 3.78 13.67
C GLY A 245 -2.01 3.63 12.26
N PHE A 246 -0.98 2.81 12.10
CA PHE A 246 -0.15 2.80 10.89
C PHE A 246 0.39 1.40 10.57
N CYS A 247 0.78 1.18 9.32
CA CYS A 247 1.71 0.11 8.99
C CYS A 247 3.11 0.46 9.53
N THR A 248 3.73 -0.46 10.28
CA THR A 248 5.08 -0.26 10.88
C THR A 248 6.08 -1.36 10.51
N GLU A 249 5.95 -1.88 9.29
CA GLU A 249 6.96 -2.73 8.64
C GLU A 249 7.01 -2.37 7.15
N LEU A 250 8.20 -2.31 6.56
CA LEU A 250 8.40 -1.69 5.24
C LEU A 250 7.83 -2.58 4.11
N CYS A 251 6.62 -2.27 3.68
CA CYS A 251 5.86 -3.07 2.71
C CYS A 251 5.87 -2.54 1.26
N GLY A 252 6.79 -1.64 0.91
CA GLY A 252 7.01 -1.15 -0.46
C GLY A 252 6.63 0.33 -0.68
N LYS A 253 6.43 0.71 -1.95
CA LYS A 253 6.32 2.12 -2.40
C LYS A 253 5.30 2.94 -1.60
N GLU A 254 4.09 2.41 -1.40
CA GLU A 254 3.02 3.15 -0.74
C GLU A 254 2.87 2.77 0.75
N HIS A 255 3.96 2.31 1.40
CA HIS A 255 3.98 1.92 2.83
C HIS A 255 3.40 2.99 3.78
N ALA A 256 3.66 4.28 3.51
CA ALA A 256 3.14 5.40 4.29
C ALA A 256 1.65 5.74 4.03
N TYR A 257 0.97 5.01 3.14
CA TYR A 257 -0.38 5.33 2.64
C TYR A 257 -1.41 4.25 3.01
N MET A 258 -1.15 3.49 4.08
CA MET A 258 -2.07 2.47 4.60
C MET A 258 -2.27 2.58 6.12
N PRO A 259 -2.95 3.66 6.58
CA PRO A 259 -3.26 3.86 7.99
C PRO A 259 -4.25 2.82 8.51
N VAL A 260 -4.37 2.79 9.83
CA VAL A 260 -5.35 2.03 10.59
C VAL A 260 -6.22 3.05 11.32
N VAL A 261 -7.54 2.90 11.25
CA VAL A 261 -8.47 3.65 12.11
C VAL A 261 -9.33 2.66 12.86
N VAL A 262 -9.41 2.84 14.18
CA VAL A 262 -10.28 2.07 15.06
C VAL A 262 -11.28 3.00 15.73
N GLN A 263 -12.58 2.78 15.50
CA GLN A 263 -13.65 3.40 16.26
C GLN A 263 -14.03 2.50 17.42
N VAL A 264 -13.81 2.99 18.64
CA VAL A 264 -14.27 2.36 19.89
C VAL A 264 -15.61 3.00 20.24
N LEU A 265 -16.67 2.20 20.23
CA LEU A 265 -18.06 2.64 20.48
C LEU A 265 -18.57 2.18 21.85
N SER A 266 -19.70 2.71 22.29
CA SER A 266 -20.46 2.11 23.39
C SER A 266 -20.96 0.71 22.99
N ALA A 267 -21.39 -0.11 23.96
CA ALA A 267 -21.96 -1.42 23.66
C ALA A 267 -23.22 -1.32 22.79
N ASP A 268 -24.11 -0.37 23.11
CA ASP A 268 -25.37 -0.16 22.38
C ASP A 268 -25.13 0.36 20.94
N ASP A 269 -24.18 1.29 20.77
CA ASP A 269 -23.79 1.81 19.46
C ASP A 269 -23.08 0.75 18.60
N TYR A 270 -22.26 -0.11 19.21
CA TYR A 270 -21.64 -1.24 18.53
C TYR A 270 -22.69 -2.27 18.09
N ASP A 271 -23.64 -2.63 18.95
CA ASP A 271 -24.73 -3.56 18.61
C ASP A 271 -25.67 -2.97 17.54
N LYS A 272 -25.85 -1.65 17.51
CA LYS A 272 -26.53 -0.95 16.42
C LYS A 272 -25.73 -1.06 15.13
N TRP A 273 -24.45 -0.70 15.15
CA TRP A 273 -23.56 -0.78 13.98
C TRP A 273 -23.51 -2.20 13.40
N VAL A 274 -23.38 -3.23 14.24
CA VAL A 274 -23.43 -4.64 13.83
C VAL A 274 -24.74 -4.99 13.11
N LYS A 275 -25.89 -4.52 13.60
CA LYS A 275 -27.19 -4.76 12.95
C LYS A 275 -27.27 -4.04 11.61
N ASP A 276 -26.83 -2.79 11.56
CA ASP A 276 -26.84 -1.97 10.35
C ASP A 276 -25.91 -2.56 9.27
N GLU A 277 -24.70 -3.01 9.62
CA GLU A 277 -23.78 -3.69 8.68
C GLU A 277 -24.30 -5.06 8.23
N LYS A 278 -24.91 -5.86 9.13
CA LYS A 278 -25.54 -7.12 8.74
C LYS A 278 -26.76 -6.91 7.84
N ALA A 279 -27.52 -5.83 8.03
CA ALA A 279 -28.59 -5.44 7.15
C ALA A 279 -28.07 -4.96 5.78
N LYS A 280 -26.97 -4.19 5.74
CA LYS A 280 -26.28 -3.82 4.49
C LYS A 280 -25.75 -5.04 3.75
N ALA A 281 -25.11 -5.99 4.45
CA ALA A 281 -24.63 -7.23 3.84
C ALA A 281 -25.80 -8.07 3.30
N ALA A 282 -26.90 -8.19 4.04
CA ALA A 282 -28.13 -8.84 3.59
C ALA A 282 -28.76 -8.14 2.37
N ALA A 283 -28.63 -6.81 2.28
CA ALA A 283 -29.05 -6.00 1.12
C ALA A 283 -28.02 -6.01 -0.03
N ALA A 284 -26.74 -6.31 0.21
CA ALA A 284 -25.77 -6.60 -0.85
C ALA A 284 -26.04 -7.99 -1.45
N THR A 285 -26.56 -8.92 -0.64
CA THR A 285 -27.19 -10.17 -1.12
C THR A 285 -28.67 -9.96 -1.52
N LEU A 286 -29.02 -8.79 -2.06
CA LEU A 286 -30.39 -8.48 -2.53
C LEU A 286 -30.86 -9.53 -3.54
N ASP A 287 -32.08 -10.04 -3.30
CA ASP A 287 -32.78 -11.13 -3.98
C ASP A 287 -32.07 -11.73 -5.21
N PRO A 288 -31.57 -12.99 -5.15
CA PRO A 288 -30.97 -13.67 -6.30
C PRO A 288 -31.97 -13.96 -7.44
N ASN A 289 -33.22 -13.53 -7.32
CA ASN A 289 -34.24 -13.54 -8.37
C ASN A 289 -34.60 -12.13 -8.90
N LYS A 290 -34.07 -11.04 -8.32
CA LYS A 290 -34.12 -9.72 -8.96
C LYS A 290 -33.30 -9.77 -10.24
N VAL A 291 -33.96 -9.56 -11.37
CA VAL A 291 -33.29 -9.28 -12.65
C VAL A 291 -32.88 -7.82 -12.64
N TRP A 292 -31.59 -7.56 -12.69
CA TRP A 292 -31.02 -6.21 -12.72
C TRP A 292 -30.92 -5.71 -14.16
N THR A 293 -31.27 -4.45 -14.38
CA THR A 293 -31.10 -3.81 -15.68
C THR A 293 -29.63 -3.50 -15.95
N SER A 294 -29.24 -3.47 -17.23
CA SER A 294 -27.87 -3.07 -17.63
C SER A 294 -27.51 -1.69 -17.07
N ALA A 295 -28.45 -0.73 -17.05
CA ALA A 295 -28.22 0.61 -16.52
C ALA A 295 -27.91 0.63 -15.01
N GLU A 296 -28.63 -0.14 -14.19
CA GLU A 296 -28.33 -0.27 -12.76
C GLU A 296 -26.94 -0.90 -12.53
N LEU A 297 -26.61 -1.97 -13.27
CA LEU A 297 -25.34 -2.68 -13.16
C LEU A 297 -24.15 -1.84 -13.64
N VAL A 298 -24.30 -1.05 -14.71
CA VAL A 298 -23.27 -0.13 -15.19
C VAL A 298 -23.05 0.99 -14.18
N ALA A 299 -24.11 1.58 -13.61
CA ALA A 299 -23.99 2.65 -12.62
C ALA A 299 -23.30 2.18 -11.33
N HIS A 300 -23.76 1.08 -10.73
CA HIS A 300 -23.12 0.50 -9.53
C HIS A 300 -21.70 0.00 -9.83
N GLY A 301 -21.51 -0.58 -11.02
CA GLY A 301 -20.23 -1.11 -11.48
C GLY A 301 -19.15 -0.04 -11.65
N GLU A 302 -19.53 1.19 -12.03
CA GLU A 302 -18.61 2.32 -12.12
C GLU A 302 -18.01 2.67 -10.75
N ASP A 303 -18.81 2.63 -9.68
CA ASP A 303 -18.34 2.97 -8.33
C ASP A 303 -17.50 1.83 -7.73
N VAL A 304 -17.91 0.56 -7.95
CA VAL A 304 -17.07 -0.61 -7.61
C VAL A 304 -15.74 -0.56 -8.37
N TYR A 305 -15.74 -0.16 -9.65
CA TYR A 305 -14.55 0.00 -10.48
C TYR A 305 -13.61 1.06 -9.93
N LYS A 306 -14.12 2.25 -9.60
CA LYS A 306 -13.33 3.36 -9.00
C LYS A 306 -12.66 2.95 -7.70
N ALA A 307 -13.39 2.23 -6.83
CA ALA A 307 -12.88 1.81 -5.52
C ALA A 307 -11.82 0.69 -5.61
N ASN A 308 -11.97 -0.24 -6.55
CA ASN A 308 -11.20 -1.50 -6.54
C ASN A 308 -10.22 -1.65 -7.71
N CYS A 309 -10.62 -1.29 -8.93
CA CYS A 309 -9.91 -1.62 -10.17
C CYS A 309 -9.08 -0.45 -10.72
N ALA A 310 -9.60 0.78 -10.59
CA ALA A 310 -9.06 1.97 -11.23
C ALA A 310 -7.62 2.34 -10.80
N VAL A 311 -7.17 1.90 -9.61
CA VAL A 311 -5.79 2.12 -9.13
C VAL A 311 -4.75 1.47 -10.05
N CYS A 312 -5.07 0.30 -10.63
CA CYS A 312 -4.20 -0.42 -11.56
C CYS A 312 -4.60 -0.15 -13.02
N HIS A 313 -5.89 -0.18 -13.32
CA HIS A 313 -6.41 -0.10 -14.70
C HIS A 313 -6.71 1.32 -15.21
N GLN A 314 -6.48 2.34 -14.36
CA GLN A 314 -6.83 3.76 -14.56
C GLN A 314 -8.34 4.02 -14.65
N PRO A 315 -8.84 5.21 -14.24
CA PRO A 315 -10.27 5.55 -14.35
C PRO A 315 -10.84 5.49 -15.78
N ASN A 316 -9.98 5.57 -16.80
CA ASN A 316 -10.32 5.49 -18.22
C ASN A 316 -10.07 4.09 -18.85
N GLY A 317 -9.81 3.08 -18.03
CA GLY A 317 -9.59 1.70 -18.49
C GLY A 317 -8.33 1.46 -19.31
N LYS A 318 -7.42 2.44 -19.44
CA LYS A 318 -6.22 2.34 -20.31
C LYS A 318 -5.04 1.56 -19.71
N GLY A 319 -5.09 1.21 -18.43
CA GLY A 319 -3.99 0.54 -17.74
C GLY A 319 -2.75 1.43 -17.54
N LEU A 320 -1.69 0.84 -16.96
CA LEU A 320 -0.41 1.51 -16.76
C LEU A 320 0.74 0.48 -16.69
N GLY A 321 1.63 0.49 -17.68
CA GLY A 321 2.83 -0.34 -17.70
C GLY A 321 2.53 -1.84 -17.63
N ALA A 322 2.79 -2.47 -16.47
CA ALA A 322 2.52 -3.89 -16.24
C ALA A 322 1.02 -4.20 -16.03
N PHE A 323 0.18 -3.20 -15.77
CA PHE A 323 -1.27 -3.36 -15.64
C PHE A 323 -1.93 -3.12 -17.01
N PRO A 324 -2.57 -4.13 -17.61
CA PRO A 324 -3.09 -4.03 -18.98
C PRO A 324 -4.31 -3.10 -19.07
N ALA A 325 -4.55 -2.55 -20.25
CA ALA A 325 -5.81 -1.89 -20.57
C ALA A 325 -6.99 -2.90 -20.49
N LEU A 326 -8.12 -2.42 -19.97
CA LEU A 326 -9.43 -3.08 -20.04
C LEU A 326 -10.24 -2.56 -21.23
N ASP A 327 -10.11 -1.28 -21.54
CA ASP A 327 -10.67 -0.64 -22.73
C ASP A 327 -10.05 -1.24 -24.01
N GLY A 328 -10.90 -1.74 -24.92
CA GLY A 328 -10.51 -2.48 -26.11
C GLY A 328 -9.89 -3.86 -25.84
N SER A 329 -9.92 -4.36 -24.60
CA SER A 329 -9.21 -5.59 -24.23
C SER A 329 -9.89 -6.86 -24.74
N LYS A 330 -9.09 -7.91 -25.00
CA LYS A 330 -9.60 -9.24 -25.40
C LYS A 330 -10.41 -9.95 -24.32
N ILE A 331 -10.33 -9.50 -23.06
CA ILE A 331 -11.10 -10.07 -21.94
C ILE A 331 -12.44 -9.35 -21.83
N ALA A 332 -12.44 -8.01 -21.78
CA ALA A 332 -13.66 -7.22 -21.72
C ALA A 332 -14.53 -7.42 -22.98
N ASN A 333 -13.93 -7.50 -24.17
CA ASN A 333 -14.65 -7.79 -25.43
C ASN A 333 -14.72 -9.29 -25.76
N GLY A 334 -14.29 -10.16 -24.84
CA GLY A 334 -14.26 -11.61 -25.02
C GLY A 334 -15.47 -12.34 -24.41
N PRO A 335 -15.45 -13.67 -24.37
CA PRO A 335 -16.48 -14.47 -23.70
C PRO A 335 -16.60 -14.12 -22.22
N ILE A 336 -17.83 -13.87 -21.75
CA ILE A 336 -18.09 -13.40 -20.38
C ILE A 336 -17.60 -14.37 -19.30
N ALA A 337 -17.69 -15.69 -19.54
CA ALA A 337 -17.09 -16.74 -18.71
C ALA A 337 -15.60 -16.48 -18.39
N GLN A 338 -14.82 -16.05 -19.38
CA GLN A 338 -13.39 -15.80 -19.22
C GLN A 338 -13.14 -14.54 -18.38
N HIS A 339 -14.00 -13.52 -18.52
CA HIS A 339 -13.91 -12.31 -17.70
C HIS A 339 -14.24 -12.62 -16.23
N VAL A 340 -15.36 -13.31 -15.98
CA VAL A 340 -15.80 -13.73 -14.64
C VAL A 340 -14.74 -14.61 -13.95
N SER A 341 -14.21 -15.60 -14.67
CA SER A 341 -13.15 -16.47 -14.15
C SER A 341 -11.88 -15.68 -13.76
N LEU A 342 -11.48 -14.69 -14.57
CA LEU A 342 -10.31 -13.86 -14.31
C LEU A 342 -10.48 -12.97 -13.08
N VAL A 343 -11.63 -12.30 -12.93
CA VAL A 343 -11.90 -11.42 -11.78
C VAL A 343 -12.03 -12.23 -10.48
N LEU A 344 -12.72 -13.38 -10.52
CA LEU A 344 -12.84 -14.28 -9.36
C LEU A 344 -11.49 -14.87 -8.94
N SER A 345 -10.62 -15.26 -9.88
CA SER A 345 -9.39 -15.99 -9.58
C SER A 345 -8.14 -15.12 -9.42
N GLY A 346 -8.14 -13.92 -10.01
CA GLY A 346 -6.94 -13.11 -10.19
C GLY A 346 -5.98 -13.68 -11.25
N LYS A 347 -4.94 -12.91 -11.60
CA LYS A 347 -3.85 -13.35 -12.49
C LYS A 347 -2.62 -12.46 -12.37
N GLY A 348 -1.47 -13.06 -12.07
CA GLY A 348 -0.21 -12.33 -11.94
C GLY A 348 -0.29 -11.32 -10.79
N ALA A 349 -0.13 -10.03 -11.09
CA ALA A 349 -0.26 -8.95 -10.12
C ALA A 349 -1.72 -8.51 -9.82
N MET A 350 -2.71 -9.02 -10.57
CA MET A 350 -4.12 -8.78 -10.27
C MET A 350 -4.60 -9.76 -9.19
N PRO A 351 -5.05 -9.29 -8.01
CA PRO A 351 -5.55 -10.17 -6.94
C PRO A 351 -6.87 -10.84 -7.33
N SER A 352 -7.23 -11.90 -6.60
CA SER A 352 -8.59 -12.46 -6.63
C SER A 352 -9.56 -11.49 -5.97
N TRP A 353 -10.71 -11.26 -6.61
CA TRP A 353 -11.80 -10.45 -6.07
C TRP A 353 -12.99 -11.31 -5.60
N ALA A 354 -12.76 -12.58 -5.27
CA ALA A 354 -13.78 -13.48 -4.74
C ALA A 354 -14.40 -13.01 -3.40
N SER A 355 -13.82 -12.01 -2.73
CA SER A 355 -14.39 -11.38 -1.53
C SER A 355 -15.48 -10.33 -1.79
N LEU A 356 -15.61 -9.79 -3.00
CA LEU A 356 -16.69 -8.85 -3.36
C LEU A 356 -18.05 -9.56 -3.42
N SER A 357 -19.16 -8.83 -3.27
CA SER A 357 -20.49 -9.45 -3.39
C SER A 357 -20.79 -9.90 -4.82
N ASP A 358 -21.77 -10.79 -4.99
CA ASP A 358 -22.21 -11.21 -6.33
C ASP A 358 -22.79 -10.06 -7.14
N VAL A 359 -23.39 -9.06 -6.48
CA VAL A 359 -23.88 -7.83 -7.12
C VAL A 359 -22.72 -6.93 -7.55
N ASP A 360 -21.71 -6.75 -6.71
CA ASP A 360 -20.53 -5.93 -7.06
C ASP A 360 -19.77 -6.52 -8.24
N LEU A 361 -19.55 -7.83 -8.24
CA LEU A 361 -18.89 -8.56 -9.33
C LEU A 361 -19.71 -8.54 -10.62
N ALA A 362 -21.03 -8.77 -10.52
CA ALA A 362 -21.94 -8.65 -11.65
C ALA A 362 -21.89 -7.24 -12.26
N SER A 363 -21.90 -6.22 -11.42
CA SER A 363 -21.94 -4.82 -11.80
C SER A 363 -20.61 -4.35 -12.40
N VAL A 364 -19.47 -4.59 -11.73
CA VAL A 364 -18.16 -4.14 -12.21
C VAL A 364 -17.79 -4.80 -13.55
N ILE A 365 -18.09 -6.09 -13.72
CA ILE A 365 -17.86 -6.80 -14.98
C ILE A 365 -18.81 -6.27 -16.07
N THR A 366 -20.07 -5.96 -15.74
CA THR A 366 -21.01 -5.35 -16.69
C THR A 366 -20.55 -3.94 -17.09
N TYR A 367 -20.07 -3.13 -16.15
CA TYR A 367 -19.49 -1.81 -16.43
C TYR A 367 -18.26 -1.94 -17.34
N GLU A 368 -17.26 -2.73 -16.96
CA GLU A 368 -16.01 -2.90 -17.74
C GLU A 368 -16.26 -3.41 -19.17
N ARG A 369 -17.34 -4.15 -19.43
CA ARG A 369 -17.74 -4.66 -20.76
C ARG A 369 -18.56 -3.68 -21.60
N ASN A 370 -19.07 -2.61 -21.00
CA ASN A 370 -19.94 -1.61 -21.63
C ASN A 370 -19.45 -0.15 -21.50
N ALA A 371 -18.31 0.08 -20.84
CA ALA A 371 -17.67 1.36 -20.66
C ALA A 371 -16.54 1.62 -21.67
N TRP A 372 -16.19 2.90 -21.84
CA TRP A 372 -15.14 3.38 -22.75
C TRP A 372 -15.42 2.97 -24.21
N GLY A 373 -14.55 2.21 -24.87
CA GLY A 373 -14.77 1.63 -26.19
C GLY A 373 -15.29 0.18 -26.17
N ASN A 374 -15.62 -0.38 -25.00
CA ASN A 374 -16.21 -1.71 -24.87
C ASN A 374 -17.73 -1.58 -24.95
N HIS A 375 -18.37 -2.32 -25.87
CA HIS A 375 -19.81 -2.22 -26.14
C HIS A 375 -20.44 -3.61 -26.33
N MET A 376 -20.26 -4.50 -25.36
CA MET A 376 -20.75 -5.88 -25.47
C MET A 376 -22.28 -6.01 -25.40
N GLY A 377 -22.97 -5.05 -24.79
CA GLY A 377 -24.42 -5.04 -24.62
C GLY A 377 -24.95 -6.09 -23.64
N ASP A 378 -24.06 -6.85 -22.99
CA ASP A 378 -24.42 -7.87 -22.01
C ASP A 378 -24.54 -7.30 -20.59
N ALA A 379 -25.37 -7.97 -19.77
CA ALA A 379 -25.67 -7.59 -18.40
C ALA A 379 -25.55 -8.84 -17.51
N LEU A 380 -24.41 -8.99 -16.84
CA LEU A 380 -24.14 -10.12 -15.96
C LEU A 380 -25.06 -10.02 -14.73
N GLN A 381 -25.83 -11.06 -14.47
CA GLN A 381 -26.72 -11.09 -13.30
C GLN A 381 -25.97 -11.62 -12.07
N PRO A 382 -26.28 -11.15 -10.84
CA PRO A 382 -25.65 -11.64 -9.61
C PRO A 382 -25.75 -13.17 -9.45
N LYS A 383 -26.88 -13.76 -9.83
CA LYS A 383 -27.10 -15.22 -9.85
C LYS A 383 -26.09 -15.97 -10.72
N GLN A 384 -25.64 -15.38 -11.83
CA GLN A 384 -24.62 -15.97 -12.70
C GLN A 384 -23.22 -15.92 -12.07
N VAL A 385 -22.95 -14.96 -11.19
CA VAL A 385 -21.72 -14.92 -10.37
C VAL A 385 -21.80 -15.97 -9.26
N ALA A 386 -22.95 -16.09 -8.58
CA ALA A 386 -23.20 -17.13 -7.59
C ALA A 386 -23.03 -18.55 -8.19
N ASP A 387 -23.57 -18.80 -9.39
CA ASP A 387 -23.35 -20.04 -10.14
C ASP A 387 -21.85 -20.22 -10.49
N ALA A 388 -21.16 -19.16 -10.93
CA ALA A 388 -19.75 -19.20 -11.30
C ALA A 388 -18.81 -19.54 -10.12
N ARG A 389 -19.11 -19.05 -8.92
CA ARG A 389 -18.40 -19.43 -7.67
C ARG A 389 -18.50 -20.93 -7.37
N ASN A 390 -19.60 -21.55 -7.77
CA ASN A 390 -19.84 -22.99 -7.65
C ASN A 390 -19.36 -23.78 -8.88
N GLY A 391 -18.52 -23.18 -9.74
CA GLY A 391 -17.90 -23.82 -10.90
C GLY A 391 -18.71 -23.75 -12.21
N LYS A 392 -19.91 -23.17 -12.19
CA LYS A 392 -20.78 -23.04 -13.37
C LYS A 392 -20.67 -21.65 -13.98
N LEU A 393 -19.65 -21.45 -14.82
CA LEU A 393 -19.41 -20.18 -15.51
C LEU A 393 -20.58 -19.79 -16.45
N PRO A 394 -20.89 -18.49 -16.61
CA PRO A 394 -21.96 -18.04 -17.50
C PRO A 394 -21.63 -18.29 -18.98
N GLU A 395 -22.56 -18.93 -19.68
CA GLU A 395 -22.51 -19.09 -21.13
C GLU A 395 -22.66 -17.73 -21.85
N GLY A 396 -22.20 -17.66 -23.11
CA GLY A 396 -22.05 -16.41 -23.86
C GLY A 396 -23.34 -15.58 -23.93
N GLY A 397 -23.19 -14.25 -23.78
CA GLY A 397 -24.30 -13.32 -23.57
C GLY A 397 -25.47 -13.50 -24.54
N ALA A 398 -26.65 -13.79 -23.98
CA ALA A 398 -27.88 -13.83 -24.75
C ALA A 398 -28.18 -12.44 -25.33
N THR A 399 -28.50 -12.41 -26.62
CA THR A 399 -29.07 -11.23 -27.28
C THR A 399 -30.31 -10.75 -26.54
N GLN A 400 -30.53 -9.42 -26.57
CA GLN A 400 -31.65 -8.72 -25.96
C GLN A 400 -32.94 -9.56 -25.92
N ALA A 401 -33.46 -9.78 -24.72
CA ALA A 401 -34.84 -10.21 -24.55
C ALA A 401 -35.74 -9.05 -25.03
N ALA A 402 -36.13 -9.10 -26.30
CA ALA A 402 -37.08 -8.17 -26.87
C ALA A 402 -38.38 -8.23 -26.06
N ALA A 403 -38.84 -7.08 -25.58
CA ALA A 403 -40.19 -6.96 -25.05
C ALA A 403 -41.19 -7.39 -26.15
N PRO A 404 -42.24 -8.17 -25.83
CA PRO A 404 -43.17 -8.65 -26.85
C PRO A 404 -43.86 -7.49 -27.54
N ALA A 405 -43.91 -7.54 -28.87
CA ALA A 405 -44.51 -6.52 -29.69
C ALA A 405 -46.02 -6.41 -29.40
N VAL A 406 -46.49 -5.18 -29.18
CA VAL A 406 -47.91 -4.84 -29.26
C VAL A 406 -48.17 -4.28 -30.65
N GLU A 407 -49.17 -4.84 -31.35
CA GLU A 407 -49.48 -4.51 -32.72
C GLU A 407 -49.98 -3.06 -32.90
N ALA A 408 -49.83 -2.55 -34.12
CA ALA A 408 -50.06 -1.15 -34.44
C ALA A 408 -51.54 -0.76 -34.39
N SER A 409 -51.80 0.45 -33.87
CA SER A 409 -52.89 1.28 -34.38
C SER A 409 -52.48 2.76 -34.39
N ALA A 410 -52.53 3.33 -35.59
CA ALA A 410 -52.48 4.74 -35.93
C ALA A 410 -53.69 5.00 -36.86
N PRO A 411 -54.16 6.24 -37.11
CA PRO A 411 -53.45 7.51 -36.91
C PRO A 411 -54.28 8.68 -36.34
N ALA A 412 -53.58 9.77 -35.98
CA ALA A 412 -54.05 11.14 -36.17
C ALA A 412 -52.86 12.11 -36.23
N ALA A 413 -52.96 13.17 -37.04
CA ALA A 413 -51.85 14.07 -37.35
C ALA A 413 -51.80 15.32 -36.47
N ALA A 414 -50.61 15.89 -36.29
CA ALA A 414 -50.37 17.32 -36.16
C ALA A 414 -48.94 17.65 -36.65
N ALA A 415 -48.74 18.80 -37.27
CA ALA A 415 -47.50 19.13 -38.00
C ALA A 415 -46.84 20.43 -37.51
N SER A 416 -45.50 20.40 -37.42
CA SER A 416 -44.53 21.51 -37.50
C SER A 416 -43.12 20.92 -37.25
N GLY A 417 -42.01 21.37 -37.83
CA GLY A 417 -41.76 22.44 -38.80
C GLY A 417 -40.34 23.02 -38.59
N GLY A 418 -39.52 23.10 -39.65
CA GLY A 418 -38.11 23.54 -39.64
C GLY A 418 -37.12 22.37 -39.79
N ASP A 419 -36.31 22.24 -40.84
CA ASP A 419 -35.24 23.14 -41.37
C ASP A 419 -34.10 23.37 -40.36
N ALA A 420 -32.80 23.31 -40.65
CA ALA A 420 -31.99 22.75 -41.76
C ALA A 420 -30.49 22.68 -41.28
N SER A 421 -29.40 22.38 -42.02
CA SER A 421 -29.13 21.94 -43.40
C SER A 421 -27.67 21.41 -43.53
N GLY A 422 -27.46 20.20 -44.06
CA GLY A 422 -26.15 19.75 -44.62
C GLY A 422 -25.02 19.42 -43.61
N THR A 423 -23.96 18.70 -43.99
CA THR A 423 -23.59 18.06 -45.29
C THR A 423 -22.73 16.83 -45.05
N ALA A 424 -22.93 15.77 -45.83
CA ALA A 424 -21.97 14.66 -45.92
C ALA A 424 -20.82 15.01 -46.88
N ALA A 425 -19.61 14.53 -46.57
CA ALA A 425 -18.52 14.41 -47.54
C ALA A 425 -17.64 13.21 -47.17
N ALA A 426 -17.47 12.27 -48.10
CA ALA A 426 -16.67 11.07 -47.92
C ALA A 426 -15.29 11.18 -48.59
N ALA A 427 -14.33 10.47 -47.99
CA ALA A 427 -13.08 9.92 -48.54
C ALA A 427 -12.52 10.43 -49.89
N ALA A 428 -11.25 10.87 -49.87
CA ALA A 428 -10.26 10.57 -50.92
C ALA A 428 -8.83 10.55 -50.35
N SER A 429 -7.98 9.68 -50.91
CA SER A 429 -6.66 9.29 -50.41
C SER A 429 -5.48 9.90 -51.18
N ALA A 430 -4.35 10.17 -50.51
CA ALA A 430 -3.02 10.40 -51.10
C ALA A 430 -1.90 10.07 -50.05
N PRO A 431 -0.61 9.90 -50.42
CA PRO A 431 0.11 8.69 -50.02
C PRO A 431 1.34 8.89 -49.09
N ALA A 432 2.01 7.77 -48.81
CA ALA A 432 3.09 7.61 -47.85
C ALA A 432 4.30 8.57 -48.01
N ALA A 433 4.80 9.04 -46.87
CA ALA A 433 6.18 9.48 -46.68
C ALA A 433 6.79 8.70 -45.50
N ALA A 434 7.97 8.12 -45.70
CA ALA A 434 8.61 7.28 -44.70
C ALA A 434 9.10 8.11 -43.49
N GLN A 435 8.79 7.65 -42.29
CA GLN A 435 9.50 8.05 -41.07
C GLN A 435 9.92 6.81 -40.29
N SER A 436 11.19 6.46 -40.43
CA SER A 436 11.87 5.50 -39.57
C SER A 436 12.01 6.10 -38.16
N ALA A 437 10.98 5.94 -37.33
CA ALA A 437 11.06 6.27 -35.92
C ALA A 437 11.77 5.14 -35.17
N THR A 438 12.99 5.40 -34.71
CA THR A 438 13.76 4.51 -33.83
C THR A 438 12.95 4.22 -32.56
N GLN A 439 12.46 2.99 -32.44
CA GLN A 439 11.89 2.49 -31.19
C GLN A 439 12.99 2.52 -30.12
N SER A 440 12.79 3.32 -29.06
CA SER A 440 13.69 3.29 -27.90
C SER A 440 13.58 1.91 -27.25
N ALA A 441 14.69 1.17 -27.23
CA ALA A 441 14.78 -0.14 -26.60
C ALA A 441 14.67 0.01 -25.07
N ALA A 442 13.46 -0.10 -24.54
CA ALA A 442 13.19 0.01 -23.11
C ALA A 442 13.68 -1.24 -22.36
N LEU A 443 14.49 -1.03 -21.32
CA LEU A 443 14.75 -2.02 -20.28
C LEU A 443 13.61 -2.00 -19.23
N PRO A 444 13.32 -3.10 -18.53
CA PRO A 444 14.07 -4.37 -18.53
C PRO A 444 13.77 -5.28 -19.73
N ALA A 445 14.80 -5.96 -20.21
CA ALA A 445 14.70 -7.07 -21.16
C ALA A 445 14.92 -8.41 -20.43
N ALA A 446 14.43 -9.53 -20.98
CA ALA A 446 14.60 -10.85 -20.37
C ALA A 446 14.95 -11.93 -21.39
N VAL A 447 15.87 -12.82 -21.01
CA VAL A 447 16.24 -14.04 -21.78
C VAL A 447 15.68 -15.25 -21.05
N TYR A 448 14.93 -16.12 -21.73
CA TYR A 448 14.24 -17.27 -21.11
C TYR A 448 14.83 -18.61 -21.56
N PHE A 449 15.41 -19.35 -20.64
CA PHE A 449 16.13 -20.59 -20.91
C PHE A 449 15.24 -21.84 -20.84
N ASP A 450 15.70 -22.91 -21.48
CA ASP A 450 15.18 -24.26 -21.30
C ASP A 450 15.46 -24.81 -19.88
N THR A 451 14.72 -25.84 -19.48
CA THR A 451 14.88 -26.50 -18.18
C THR A 451 16.25 -27.17 -18.10
N GLY A 452 16.99 -26.94 -17.01
CA GLY A 452 18.31 -27.53 -16.82
C GLY A 452 19.43 -27.01 -17.75
N LYS A 453 19.13 -26.06 -18.66
CA LYS A 453 20.07 -25.53 -19.65
C LYS A 453 20.58 -24.13 -19.33
N SER A 454 21.77 -23.80 -19.81
CA SER A 454 22.39 -22.47 -19.72
C SER A 454 22.88 -21.91 -21.06
N GLU A 455 22.67 -22.64 -22.15
CA GLU A 455 22.91 -22.21 -23.52
C GLU A 455 21.91 -21.13 -23.91
N LEU A 456 22.35 -20.10 -24.63
CA LEU A 456 21.47 -19.02 -25.06
C LEU A 456 20.46 -19.53 -26.11
N PRO A 457 19.15 -19.30 -25.92
CA PRO A 457 18.13 -19.68 -26.88
C PRO A 457 18.14 -18.75 -28.10
N ALA A 458 17.58 -19.20 -29.22
CA ALA A 458 17.55 -18.43 -30.47
C ALA A 458 16.75 -17.11 -30.37
N ASP A 459 15.77 -17.03 -29.46
CA ASP A 459 14.98 -15.82 -29.19
C ASP A 459 15.71 -14.80 -28.29
N ALA A 460 16.85 -15.17 -27.67
CA ALA A 460 17.64 -14.25 -26.84
C ALA A 460 18.15 -13.02 -27.61
N LYS A 461 18.32 -13.13 -28.94
CA LYS A 461 18.91 -12.05 -29.76
C LYS A 461 18.17 -10.73 -29.60
N ALA A 462 16.83 -10.73 -29.55
CA ALA A 462 16.06 -9.49 -29.40
C ALA A 462 16.33 -8.78 -28.06
N ALA A 463 16.45 -9.54 -26.96
CA ALA A 463 16.77 -9.00 -25.64
C ALA A 463 18.23 -8.51 -25.53
N LEU A 464 19.16 -9.22 -26.17
CA LEU A 464 20.57 -8.82 -26.23
C LEU A 464 20.79 -7.56 -27.08
N ASP A 465 20.16 -7.48 -28.25
CA ASP A 465 20.21 -6.30 -29.13
C ASP A 465 19.61 -5.07 -28.43
N ALA A 466 18.47 -5.23 -27.74
CA ALA A 466 17.84 -4.16 -26.96
C ALA A 466 18.76 -3.65 -25.83
N ALA A 467 19.41 -4.56 -25.10
CA ALA A 467 20.34 -4.22 -24.02
C ALA A 467 21.63 -3.56 -24.53
N ALA A 468 22.17 -4.02 -25.68
CA ALA A 468 23.34 -3.41 -26.32
C ALA A 468 23.02 -1.99 -26.85
N GLN A 469 21.84 -1.80 -27.44
CA GLN A 469 21.35 -0.48 -27.87
C GLN A 469 21.18 0.47 -26.67
N TYR A 470 20.56 -0.01 -25.57
CA TYR A 470 20.44 0.78 -24.34
C TYR A 470 21.81 1.18 -23.78
N ALA A 471 22.78 0.25 -23.72
CA ALA A 471 24.13 0.53 -23.24
C ALA A 471 24.92 1.50 -24.14
N SER A 472 24.66 1.47 -25.45
CA SER A 472 25.22 2.43 -26.41
C SER A 472 24.59 3.82 -26.26
N ALA A 473 23.28 3.89 -26.01
CA ALA A 473 22.55 5.14 -25.83
C ALA A 473 22.80 5.83 -24.48
N HIS A 474 23.22 5.08 -23.45
CA HIS A 474 23.51 5.59 -22.11
C HIS A 474 24.93 5.20 -21.69
N PRO A 475 25.99 5.94 -22.08
CA PRO A 475 27.38 5.56 -21.84
C PRO A 475 27.74 5.29 -20.38
N ASP A 476 27.16 6.06 -19.45
CA ASP A 476 27.42 5.96 -18.01
C ASP A 476 26.58 4.89 -17.30
N ALA A 477 25.54 4.35 -17.95
CA ALA A 477 24.66 3.36 -17.34
C ALA A 477 25.33 1.99 -17.24
N LYS A 478 25.15 1.33 -16.08
CA LYS A 478 25.52 -0.08 -15.89
C LYS A 478 24.28 -0.97 -16.04
N LEU A 479 24.46 -2.18 -16.53
CA LEU A 479 23.43 -3.21 -16.66
C LEU A 479 23.53 -4.20 -15.49
N ALA A 480 22.45 -4.37 -14.74
CA ALA A 480 22.29 -5.44 -13.77
C ALA A 480 21.74 -6.70 -14.46
N LEU A 481 22.36 -7.85 -14.20
CA LEU A 481 21.87 -9.16 -14.63
C LEU A 481 21.39 -9.98 -13.43
N SER A 482 20.11 -10.31 -13.40
CA SER A 482 19.47 -11.11 -12.35
C SER A 482 18.99 -12.44 -12.91
N GLY A 483 19.68 -13.54 -12.56
CA GLY A 483 19.28 -14.90 -12.94
C GLY A 483 18.28 -15.50 -11.96
N PHE A 484 17.23 -16.13 -12.48
CA PHE A 484 16.20 -16.80 -11.68
C PHE A 484 16.40 -18.33 -11.66
N THR A 485 16.06 -18.94 -10.53
CA THR A 485 16.18 -20.38 -10.27
C THR A 485 14.97 -21.18 -10.76
N ASP A 486 15.18 -22.35 -11.37
CA ASP A 486 14.11 -23.29 -11.72
C ASP A 486 13.27 -23.68 -10.48
N THR A 487 11.97 -23.91 -10.68
CA THR A 487 11.01 -24.29 -9.62
C THR A 487 11.06 -25.77 -9.24
N THR A 488 11.87 -26.58 -9.92
CA THR A 488 12.02 -28.02 -9.71
C THR A 488 13.50 -28.40 -9.66
N GLY A 489 13.86 -29.36 -8.80
CA GLY A 489 15.26 -29.77 -8.58
C GLY A 489 15.83 -29.32 -7.24
N SER A 490 17.14 -29.49 -7.05
CA SER A 490 17.85 -29.06 -5.84
C SER A 490 18.08 -27.55 -5.84
N ALA A 491 17.87 -26.89 -4.70
CA ALA A 491 18.06 -25.45 -4.55
C ALA A 491 19.49 -25.00 -4.92
N ASP A 492 20.51 -25.75 -4.50
CA ASP A 492 21.92 -25.43 -4.79
C ASP A 492 22.24 -25.58 -6.29
N ALA A 493 21.70 -26.63 -6.92
CA ALA A 493 21.87 -26.86 -8.35
C ALA A 493 21.18 -25.76 -9.18
N ASN A 494 19.99 -25.33 -8.75
CA ASN A 494 19.22 -24.30 -9.44
C ASN A 494 19.84 -22.90 -9.25
N ALA A 495 20.46 -22.63 -8.10
CA ALA A 495 21.23 -21.41 -7.86
C ALA A 495 22.48 -21.33 -8.74
N GLU A 496 23.25 -22.42 -8.87
CA GLU A 496 24.42 -22.46 -9.75
C GLU A 496 24.01 -22.42 -11.24
N LEU A 497 22.88 -23.02 -11.62
CA LEU A 497 22.33 -22.92 -12.98
C LEU A 497 21.89 -21.49 -13.33
N ALA A 498 21.20 -20.80 -12.42
CA ALA A 498 20.80 -19.40 -12.59
C ALA A 498 22.02 -18.47 -12.76
N LYS A 499 23.10 -18.72 -12.01
CA LYS A 499 24.38 -18.03 -12.15
C LYS A 499 25.05 -18.29 -13.50
N ARG A 500 25.09 -19.54 -13.99
CA ARG A 500 25.62 -19.89 -15.32
C ARG A 500 24.84 -19.20 -16.44
N ARG A 501 23.52 -19.14 -16.35
CA ARG A 501 22.67 -18.38 -17.30
C ARG A 501 23.00 -16.88 -17.31
N ALA A 502 23.16 -16.26 -16.14
CA ALA A 502 23.54 -14.86 -16.04
C ALA A 502 24.95 -14.58 -16.61
N GLN A 503 25.89 -15.51 -16.44
CA GLN A 503 27.20 -15.47 -17.09
C GLN A 503 27.10 -15.58 -18.62
N ALA A 504 26.29 -16.50 -19.15
CA ALA A 504 26.07 -16.63 -20.60
C ALA A 504 25.49 -15.33 -21.21
N VAL A 505 24.55 -14.67 -20.54
CA VAL A 505 24.02 -13.36 -20.97
C VAL A 505 25.09 -12.27 -20.91
N ARG A 506 25.90 -12.19 -19.84
CA ARG A 506 27.04 -11.26 -19.74
C ARG A 506 28.01 -11.45 -20.92
N ASP A 507 28.36 -12.70 -21.22
CA ASP A 507 29.37 -13.00 -22.24
C ASP A 507 28.86 -12.67 -23.66
N ALA A 508 27.57 -12.84 -23.91
CA ALA A 508 26.94 -12.37 -25.14
C ALA A 508 26.80 -10.83 -25.22
N LEU A 509 26.51 -10.13 -24.12
CA LEU A 509 26.52 -8.66 -24.09
C LEU A 509 27.93 -8.12 -24.35
N LYS A 510 28.97 -8.78 -23.81
CA LYS A 510 30.38 -8.46 -24.09
C LYS A 510 30.73 -8.68 -25.57
N ALA A 511 30.27 -9.80 -26.16
CA ALA A 511 30.42 -10.05 -27.60
C ALA A 511 29.64 -9.03 -28.47
N ALA A 512 28.54 -8.46 -27.96
CA ALA A 512 27.78 -7.38 -28.58
C ALA A 512 28.36 -5.97 -28.32
N GLY A 513 29.54 -5.85 -27.69
CA GLY A 513 30.25 -4.59 -27.51
C GLY A 513 30.00 -3.85 -26.19
N VAL A 514 29.26 -4.43 -25.24
CA VAL A 514 29.10 -3.84 -23.90
C VAL A 514 30.35 -4.09 -23.06
N ALA A 515 30.94 -3.03 -22.50
CA ALA A 515 32.14 -3.14 -21.65
C ALA A 515 31.86 -3.93 -20.36
N GLU A 516 32.86 -4.71 -19.91
CA GLU A 516 32.68 -5.70 -18.83
C GLU A 516 32.42 -5.05 -17.46
N ASP A 517 33.04 -3.90 -17.18
CA ASP A 517 32.85 -3.10 -15.97
C ASP A 517 31.46 -2.42 -15.89
N ARG A 518 30.73 -2.43 -17.01
CA ARG A 518 29.34 -1.98 -17.14
C ARG A 518 28.33 -3.11 -16.93
N VAL A 519 28.72 -4.37 -16.71
CA VAL A 519 27.79 -5.49 -16.46
C VAL A 519 27.95 -6.04 -15.04
N VAL A 520 26.89 -5.91 -14.24
CA VAL A 520 26.85 -6.28 -12.82
C VAL A 520 26.01 -7.54 -12.62
N LEU A 521 26.65 -8.67 -12.34
CA LEU A 521 25.95 -9.90 -11.95
C LEU A 521 25.35 -9.72 -10.53
N LYS A 522 24.04 -9.86 -10.39
CA LYS A 522 23.35 -9.93 -9.10
C LYS A 522 23.32 -11.37 -8.59
N LYS A 523 23.04 -11.57 -7.30
CA LYS A 523 22.82 -12.90 -6.72
C LYS A 523 21.61 -13.56 -7.38
N PRO A 524 21.60 -14.90 -7.59
CA PRO A 524 20.43 -15.62 -8.07
C PRO A 524 19.18 -15.33 -7.23
N GLN A 525 18.03 -15.21 -7.89
CA GLN A 525 16.75 -14.91 -7.26
C GLN A 525 15.80 -16.11 -7.38
N THR A 526 15.05 -16.38 -6.31
CA THR A 526 13.96 -17.35 -6.29
C THR A 526 12.65 -16.66 -6.63
N ILE A 527 11.75 -17.33 -7.37
CA ILE A 527 10.39 -16.83 -7.57
C ILE A 527 9.53 -17.26 -6.38
N THR A 528 8.99 -16.28 -5.66
CA THR A 528 7.96 -16.49 -4.62
C THR A 528 6.58 -16.21 -5.21
N GLY A 529 5.96 -17.25 -5.78
CA GLY A 529 4.59 -17.20 -6.34
C GLY A 529 4.55 -17.13 -7.86
N GLY A 530 3.78 -18.02 -8.49
CA GLY A 530 3.57 -18.09 -9.94
C GLY A 530 3.66 -19.51 -10.49
N ALA A 531 2.75 -19.88 -11.40
CA ALA A 531 2.68 -21.22 -12.00
C ALA A 531 3.48 -21.38 -13.30
N ASP A 532 4.06 -20.31 -13.85
CA ASP A 532 4.81 -20.36 -15.12
C ASP A 532 6.26 -20.79 -14.90
N ALA A 533 6.52 -22.08 -15.17
CA ALA A 533 7.87 -22.64 -15.13
C ALA A 533 8.83 -21.99 -16.14
N LYS A 534 8.39 -21.33 -17.23
CA LYS A 534 9.27 -20.56 -18.12
C LYS A 534 9.73 -19.25 -17.48
N ALA A 535 8.87 -18.55 -16.73
CA ALA A 535 9.26 -17.34 -16.00
C ALA A 535 10.37 -17.59 -14.97
N ALA A 536 10.37 -18.78 -14.33
CA ALA A 536 11.42 -19.24 -13.40
C ALA A 536 12.81 -19.42 -14.04
N ARG A 537 12.88 -19.60 -15.36
CA ARG A 537 14.12 -19.92 -16.09
C ARG A 537 14.70 -18.71 -16.80
N ARG A 538 14.53 -17.50 -16.27
CA ARG A 538 14.94 -16.26 -16.95
C ARG A 538 16.19 -15.60 -16.39
N VAL A 539 16.85 -14.78 -17.22
CA VAL A 539 17.77 -13.74 -16.79
C VAL A 539 17.17 -12.40 -17.18
N GLU A 540 16.96 -11.52 -16.20
CA GLU A 540 16.56 -10.14 -16.44
C GLU A 540 17.79 -9.26 -16.63
N ILE A 541 17.70 -8.37 -17.61
CA ILE A 541 18.66 -7.32 -17.95
C ILE A 541 17.97 -5.99 -17.65
N GLY A 542 18.46 -5.23 -16.68
CA GLY A 542 17.92 -3.92 -16.33
C GLY A 542 19.03 -2.91 -16.05
N PRO A 543 18.72 -1.61 -15.93
CA PRO A 543 19.69 -0.65 -15.39
C PRO A 543 20.04 -1.02 -13.94
N ALA A 544 21.33 -0.98 -13.62
CA ALA A 544 21.78 -1.05 -12.23
C ALA A 544 21.58 0.32 -11.58
N ALA A 545 20.73 0.37 -10.55
CA ALA A 545 20.67 1.49 -9.60
C ALA A 545 21.96 1.58 -8.76
#